data_AF-A0AAV2I6X2-F1
#
_entry.id   AF-A0AAV2I6X2-F1
#
_cell.length_a   1.000
_cell.length_b   1.000
_cell.length_c   1.000
_cell.angle_alpha   90.00
_cell.angle_beta   90.00
_cell.angle_gamma   90.00
#
_symmetry.space_group_name_H-M   'P 1'
#
loop_
_entity.id
_entity.type
_entity.pdbx_description
1 polymer ?
#
loop_
_entity_poly.entity_id
_entity_poly.type
_entity_poly.pdbx_seq_one_letter_code
_entity_poly.pdbx_strand_id
1 'polypeptide(L)'
;MNYAQQLKDKILKKFTKKTVSNDLQKMATSPSSPSITENECALKQCLKRSPINSMESRVEVKSFEPKSKSQTMLVNWKEGGAANFHYSCWDALLKSAADAYRPSQFHLSDLERTMILEARKTAELFDSHAKICGNAAHIAEILKVSHNCIAFTGAGISTAAGIGDFRGKDGKWTNQDKKKNFGSDSGQNTSRRLNLSELRPTYTHEALCKLLEMGLLKFIISQNTDGLHCLSGVPPEKLAELHGNSFVEKCEKCQTSYERTFGVRRRLSENCPPRPCLQCKLDHRTGRKCSQTGCDGCLMNTIINFGDHLESRVLKKAEVEAEKADAVLILGSTLMVSPAHYLVTKGPEPHRLIICNRQVTHYDEVCTRIGPDGEQLGSRVFGDCDNLMKELMKKILPAEELCRWEAGRTQRMKEYNKMRAA
;
A
#
# COMPACT_ATOMS: atom_id res chain seq x y z
N MET A 1 25.39 -53.47 -29.01
CA MET A 1 24.61 -52.22 -29.20
C MET A 1 24.10 -51.75 -27.84
N ASN A 2 24.19 -50.44 -27.60
CA ASN A 2 24.67 -49.84 -26.35
C ASN A 2 23.65 -49.82 -25.18
N TYR A 3 24.09 -50.20 -23.98
CA TYR A 3 23.32 -50.14 -22.71
C TYR A 3 22.76 -48.74 -22.42
N ALA A 4 23.43 -47.69 -22.94
CA ALA A 4 22.97 -46.31 -22.90
C ALA A 4 21.65 -46.04 -23.67
N GLN A 5 21.37 -46.81 -24.74
CA GLN A 5 20.14 -46.65 -25.52
C GLN A 5 18.93 -47.28 -24.80
N GLN A 6 19.12 -48.42 -24.13
CA GLN A 6 18.09 -49.06 -23.31
C GLN A 6 17.74 -48.24 -22.05
N LEU A 7 18.69 -47.51 -21.47
CA LEU A 7 18.42 -46.58 -20.37
C LEU A 7 17.64 -45.35 -20.85
N LYS A 8 17.97 -44.80 -22.03
CA LYS A 8 17.21 -43.69 -22.65
C LYS A 8 15.76 -44.10 -22.94
N ASP A 9 15.52 -45.29 -23.47
CA ASP A 9 14.17 -45.77 -23.79
C ASP A 9 13.35 -46.13 -22.54
N LYS A 10 13.99 -46.62 -21.47
CA LYS A 10 13.33 -46.84 -20.17
C LYS A 10 12.99 -45.54 -19.45
N ILE A 11 13.82 -44.50 -19.58
CA ILE A 11 13.53 -43.17 -19.04
C ILE A 11 12.43 -42.49 -19.86
N LEU A 12 12.49 -42.53 -21.21
CA LEU A 12 11.42 -41.98 -22.07
C LEU A 12 10.07 -42.67 -21.88
N LYS A 13 10.04 -43.99 -21.67
CA LYS A 13 8.80 -44.74 -21.40
C LYS A 13 8.24 -44.52 -19.99
N LYS A 14 9.08 -44.16 -19.00
CA LYS A 14 8.61 -43.73 -17.67
C LYS A 14 8.05 -42.30 -17.68
N PHE A 15 8.52 -41.44 -18.58
CA PHE A 15 8.01 -40.08 -18.78
C PHE A 15 6.75 -40.00 -19.65
N THR A 16 6.40 -41.04 -20.42
CA THR A 16 5.25 -41.01 -21.36
C THR A 16 4.01 -41.78 -20.90
N LYS A 17 3.98 -42.35 -19.69
CA LYS A 17 2.82 -43.09 -19.15
C LYS A 17 2.31 -42.67 -17.77
N LYS A 18 2.67 -41.47 -17.30
CA LYS A 18 2.04 -40.82 -16.14
C LYS A 18 1.51 -39.44 -16.54
N THR A 19 0.25 -39.44 -16.95
CA THR A 19 -0.71 -38.34 -16.77
C THR A 19 -0.32 -36.98 -17.38
N VAL A 20 -0.22 -36.92 -18.71
CA VAL A 20 -0.50 -35.68 -19.45
C VAL A 20 -2.02 -35.55 -19.56
N SER A 21 -2.65 -35.11 -18.47
CA SER A 21 -4.04 -34.65 -18.41
C SER A 21 -4.27 -34.08 -17.00
N ASN A 22 -3.85 -32.83 -16.78
CA ASN A 22 -4.50 -31.80 -15.92
C ASN A 22 -3.60 -30.69 -15.35
N ASP A 23 -2.28 -30.70 -15.56
CA ASP A 23 -1.39 -29.76 -14.82
C ASP A 23 -0.65 -28.70 -15.64
N LEU A 24 -0.92 -28.57 -16.95
CA LEU A 24 -0.41 -27.46 -17.79
C LEU A 24 -1.42 -26.32 -18.02
N GLN A 25 -2.58 -26.38 -17.35
CA GLN A 25 -3.57 -25.29 -17.30
C GLN A 25 -3.64 -24.59 -15.94
N LYS A 26 -2.74 -24.92 -14.99
CA LYS A 26 -2.75 -24.40 -13.60
C LYS A 26 -1.55 -23.53 -13.20
N MET A 27 -0.70 -23.12 -14.13
CA MET A 27 0.42 -22.19 -13.87
C MET A 27 0.32 -20.85 -14.61
N ALA A 28 -0.86 -20.53 -15.18
CA ALA A 28 -1.18 -19.23 -15.76
C ALA A 28 -2.46 -18.60 -15.17
N THR A 29 -2.84 -19.02 -13.97
CA THR A 29 -3.93 -18.41 -13.21
C THR A 29 -3.35 -17.82 -11.94
N SER A 30 -3.02 -16.52 -12.00
CA SER A 30 -3.22 -15.63 -10.85
C SER A 30 -4.56 -15.98 -10.20
N PRO A 31 -4.77 -15.83 -8.88
CA PRO A 31 -6.13 -15.86 -8.35
C PRO A 31 -6.91 -14.84 -9.17
N SER A 32 -7.76 -15.35 -10.05
CA SER A 32 -8.64 -14.55 -10.86
C SER A 32 -9.49 -13.81 -9.86
N SER A 33 -9.24 -12.50 -9.77
CA SER A 33 -10.19 -11.53 -9.26
C SER A 33 -11.59 -11.99 -9.67
N PRO A 34 -12.55 -12.12 -8.72
CA PRO A 34 -13.85 -12.64 -9.06
C PRO A 34 -14.45 -11.79 -10.19
N SER A 35 -14.75 -12.51 -11.28
CA SER A 35 -15.70 -12.22 -12.35
C SER A 35 -16.00 -10.75 -12.65
N ILE A 36 -15.59 -10.35 -13.85
CA ILE A 36 -16.04 -9.19 -14.61
C ILE A 36 -17.57 -9.20 -14.69
N THR A 37 -18.24 -8.46 -13.81
CA THR A 37 -19.66 -8.07 -13.96
C THR A 37 -19.92 -6.68 -13.36
N GLU A 38 -19.05 -5.67 -13.53
CA GLU A 38 -19.21 -4.40 -12.78
C GLU A 38 -18.78 -3.12 -13.52
N ASN A 39 -19.07 -3.01 -14.82
CA ASN A 39 -18.68 -1.84 -15.62
C ASN A 39 -19.75 -0.73 -15.67
N GLU A 40 -20.68 -0.64 -14.74
CA GLU A 40 -21.75 0.37 -14.79
C GLU A 40 -21.67 1.36 -13.64
N CYS A 41 -21.96 2.62 -13.93
CA CYS A 41 -22.13 3.64 -12.92
C CYS A 41 -23.41 3.35 -12.12
N ALA A 42 -23.28 3.27 -10.79
CA ALA A 42 -24.39 2.98 -9.89
C ALA A 42 -25.45 4.10 -9.83
N LEU A 43 -25.15 5.30 -10.34
CA LEU A 43 -26.14 6.37 -10.44
C LEU A 43 -27.11 6.06 -11.60
N LYS A 44 -28.40 5.83 -11.30
CA LYS A 44 -29.44 5.54 -12.30
C LYS A 44 -29.57 6.64 -13.36
N GLN A 45 -29.31 7.89 -12.98
CA GLN A 45 -29.38 9.07 -13.85
C GLN A 45 -28.04 9.40 -14.54
N CYS A 46 -27.09 8.45 -14.59
CA CYS A 46 -25.81 8.68 -15.24
C CYS A 46 -25.98 8.99 -16.74
N LEU A 47 -25.56 10.18 -17.16
CA LEU A 47 -25.66 10.61 -18.55
C LEU A 47 -24.55 10.03 -19.45
N LYS A 48 -23.40 9.63 -18.88
CA LYS A 48 -22.27 9.13 -19.67
C LYS A 48 -22.60 7.82 -20.39
N ARG A 49 -23.46 6.96 -19.82
CA ARG A 49 -23.90 5.62 -20.31
C ARG A 49 -22.78 4.67 -20.79
N SER A 50 -21.53 5.13 -20.85
CA SER A 50 -20.33 4.37 -21.17
C SER A 50 -19.97 3.45 -20.01
N PRO A 51 -19.46 2.24 -20.30
CA PRO A 51 -19.01 1.35 -19.27
C PRO A 51 -17.78 1.94 -18.53
N ILE A 52 -17.80 1.88 -17.20
CA ILE A 52 -16.63 2.08 -16.36
C ILE A 52 -15.67 0.93 -16.62
N ASN A 53 -14.51 1.21 -17.19
CA ASN A 53 -13.45 0.23 -17.40
C ASN A 53 -12.15 0.69 -16.74
N SER A 54 -11.12 -0.15 -16.76
CA SER A 54 -9.83 0.11 -16.12
C SER A 54 -9.05 1.29 -16.72
N MET A 55 -9.42 1.78 -17.90
CA MET A 55 -8.78 2.91 -18.57
C MET A 55 -9.42 4.25 -18.19
N GLU A 56 -10.61 4.24 -17.59
CA GLU A 56 -11.41 5.42 -17.25
C GLU A 56 -11.28 5.83 -15.78
N SER A 57 -11.47 7.13 -15.51
CA SER A 57 -11.53 7.64 -14.15
C SER A 57 -12.79 7.16 -13.43
N ARG A 58 -12.63 6.51 -12.27
CA ARG A 58 -13.74 5.91 -11.51
C ARG A 58 -13.59 6.01 -10.00
N VAL A 59 -14.71 6.08 -9.30
CA VAL A 59 -14.76 6.04 -7.84
C VAL A 59 -15.42 4.75 -7.40
N GLU A 60 -14.77 4.03 -6.50
CA GLU A 60 -15.32 2.87 -5.81
C GLU A 60 -15.60 3.26 -4.37
N VAL A 61 -16.79 2.97 -3.87
CA VAL A 61 -17.20 3.32 -2.51
C VAL A 61 -17.89 2.15 -1.83
N LYS A 62 -17.94 2.18 -0.48
CA LYS A 62 -18.66 1.20 0.31
C LYS A 62 -19.34 1.85 1.51
N SER A 63 -20.68 1.90 1.51
CA SER A 63 -21.50 2.36 2.62
C SER A 63 -21.90 1.22 3.57
N PHE A 64 -22.85 1.48 4.46
CA PHE A 64 -23.59 0.44 5.20
C PHE A 64 -24.72 -0.13 4.33
N GLU A 65 -25.21 -1.32 4.68
CA GLU A 65 -26.37 -1.90 4.02
C GLU A 65 -27.67 -1.46 4.73
N PRO A 66 -28.62 -0.80 4.04
CA PRO A 66 -29.86 -0.36 4.66
C PRO A 66 -30.76 -1.57 4.96
N LYS A 67 -31.43 -1.56 6.13
CA LYS A 67 -32.33 -2.64 6.57
C LYS A 67 -33.55 -2.84 5.66
N SER A 68 -33.97 -1.80 4.92
CA SER A 68 -34.97 -1.89 3.85
C SER A 68 -34.44 -1.16 2.60
N LYS A 69 -34.39 -1.88 1.47
CA LYS A 69 -34.03 -1.30 0.17
C LYS A 69 -35.31 -0.78 -0.49
N SER A 70 -35.51 0.53 -0.54
CA SER A 70 -36.56 1.11 -1.39
C SER A 70 -36.15 1.00 -2.86
N GLN A 71 -37.06 0.56 -3.74
CA GLN A 71 -36.81 0.53 -5.19
C GLN A 71 -36.61 1.95 -5.80
N THR A 72 -36.95 3.00 -5.06
CA THR A 72 -36.90 4.41 -5.53
C THR A 72 -35.54 5.10 -5.39
N MET A 73 -34.53 4.47 -4.79
CA MET A 73 -33.22 5.11 -4.61
C MET A 73 -32.55 5.45 -5.95
N LEU A 74 -31.86 6.59 -6.01
CA LEU A 74 -31.11 7.08 -7.17
C LEU A 74 -29.82 6.28 -7.41
N VAL A 75 -29.28 5.68 -6.37
CA VAL A 75 -28.08 4.85 -6.43
C VAL A 75 -28.44 3.37 -6.32
N ASN A 76 -27.96 2.58 -7.28
CA ASN A 76 -27.99 1.13 -7.27
C ASN A 76 -26.88 0.58 -6.36
N TRP A 77 -27.14 0.57 -5.05
CA TRP A 77 -26.24 -0.03 -4.06
C TRP A 77 -26.24 -1.56 -4.18
N LYS A 78 -25.05 -2.14 -4.27
CA LYS A 78 -24.85 -3.59 -4.30
C LYS A 78 -24.89 -4.17 -2.89
N GLU A 79 -24.84 -5.50 -2.80
CA GLU A 79 -24.69 -6.22 -1.53
C GLU A 79 -23.50 -5.67 -0.71
N GLY A 80 -23.67 -5.56 0.61
CA GLY A 80 -22.65 -4.97 1.48
C GLY A 80 -22.42 -3.46 1.30
N GLY A 81 -23.30 -2.76 0.56
CA GLY A 81 -23.27 -1.31 0.39
C GLY A 81 -22.23 -0.81 -0.62
N ALA A 82 -21.73 -1.65 -1.53
CA ALA A 82 -20.76 -1.25 -2.55
C ALA A 82 -21.40 -0.51 -3.72
N ALA A 83 -20.68 0.46 -4.31
CA ALA A 83 -21.09 1.15 -5.54
C ALA A 83 -19.89 1.71 -6.31
N ASN A 84 -20.01 1.76 -7.64
CA ASN A 84 -19.00 2.30 -8.56
C ASN A 84 -19.57 3.50 -9.31
N PHE A 85 -18.78 4.55 -9.52
CA PHE A 85 -19.23 5.78 -10.16
C PHE A 85 -18.21 6.34 -11.14
N HIS A 86 -18.69 7.01 -12.19
CA HIS A 86 -17.86 8.00 -12.88
C HIS A 86 -17.53 9.15 -11.91
N TYR A 87 -16.34 9.74 -12.05
CA TYR A 87 -15.91 10.88 -11.22
C TYR A 87 -16.97 12.00 -11.16
N SER A 88 -17.50 12.42 -12.31
CA SER A 88 -18.49 13.49 -12.40
C SER A 88 -19.81 13.15 -11.70
N CYS A 89 -20.23 11.88 -11.75
CA CYS A 89 -21.45 11.43 -11.07
C CYS A 89 -21.26 11.40 -9.56
N TRP A 90 -20.10 10.95 -9.10
CA TRP A 90 -19.77 10.95 -7.67
C TRP A 90 -19.67 12.36 -7.11
N ASP A 91 -18.99 13.26 -7.81
CA ASP A 91 -18.87 14.67 -7.43
C ASP A 91 -20.24 15.37 -7.34
N ALA A 92 -21.10 15.16 -8.34
CA ALA A 92 -22.46 15.70 -8.33
C ALA A 92 -23.32 15.16 -7.18
N LEU A 93 -23.17 13.87 -6.84
CA LEU A 93 -23.83 13.26 -5.68
C LEU A 93 -23.33 13.86 -4.37
N LEU A 94 -22.02 14.04 -4.20
CA LEU A 94 -21.43 14.64 -3.00
C LEU A 94 -21.90 16.09 -2.81
N LYS A 95 -21.92 16.89 -3.89
CA LYS A 95 -22.43 18.27 -3.85
C LYS A 95 -23.90 18.31 -3.45
N SER A 96 -24.71 17.41 -4.00
CA SER A 96 -26.14 17.31 -3.68
C SER A 96 -26.39 16.82 -2.24
N ALA A 97 -25.50 16.00 -1.67
CA ALA A 97 -25.62 15.49 -0.32
C ALA A 97 -25.12 16.48 0.75
N ALA A 98 -24.17 17.35 0.41
CA ALA A 98 -23.53 18.27 1.36
C ALA A 98 -24.40 19.47 1.75
N ASP A 99 -25.30 19.94 0.87
CA ASP A 99 -26.10 21.14 1.10
C ASP A 99 -27.59 20.84 0.97
N ALA A 100 -28.33 20.90 2.08
CA ALA A 100 -29.79 20.69 2.08
C ALA A 100 -30.58 21.86 1.50
N TYR A 101 -29.98 23.04 1.49
CA TYR A 101 -30.68 24.31 1.34
C TYR A 101 -30.41 24.98 -0.01
N ARG A 102 -29.46 24.46 -0.80
CA ARG A 102 -29.24 24.89 -2.18
C ARG A 102 -30.00 24.00 -3.17
N PRO A 103 -30.49 24.56 -4.28
CA PRO A 103 -30.96 23.76 -5.42
C PRO A 103 -29.86 22.78 -5.84
N SER A 104 -30.11 21.50 -5.64
CA SER A 104 -29.17 20.43 -5.97
C SER A 104 -29.55 19.77 -7.29
N GLN A 105 -28.55 19.19 -7.96
CA GLN A 105 -28.79 18.42 -9.18
C GLN A 105 -29.69 17.21 -8.92
N PHE A 106 -29.60 16.63 -7.71
CA PHE A 106 -30.38 15.47 -7.31
C PHE A 106 -31.20 15.76 -6.06
N HIS A 107 -32.46 15.32 -6.07
CA HIS A 107 -33.32 15.29 -4.87
C HIS A 107 -33.03 13.99 -4.13
N LEU A 108 -32.35 14.07 -2.99
CA LEU A 108 -31.93 12.92 -2.19
C LEU A 108 -32.80 12.81 -0.93
N SER A 109 -33.28 11.61 -0.63
CA SER A 109 -33.86 11.31 0.69
C SER A 109 -32.81 11.40 1.80
N ASP A 110 -33.24 11.55 3.06
CA ASP A 110 -32.33 11.58 4.23
C ASP A 110 -31.46 10.32 4.33
N LEU A 111 -32.04 9.17 3.99
CA LEU A 111 -31.31 7.90 3.96
C LEU A 111 -30.22 7.91 2.88
N GLU A 112 -30.54 8.34 1.65
CA GLU A 112 -29.55 8.43 0.57
C GLU A 112 -28.43 9.40 0.90
N ARG A 113 -28.77 10.57 1.46
CA ARG A 113 -27.78 11.55 1.92
C ARG A 113 -26.84 10.94 2.94
N THR A 114 -27.38 10.27 3.95
CA THR A 114 -26.59 9.59 4.99
C THR A 114 -25.68 8.52 4.37
N MET A 115 -26.22 7.68 3.47
CA MET A 115 -25.43 6.65 2.80
C MET A 115 -24.30 7.21 1.95
N ILE A 116 -24.54 8.31 1.21
CA ILE A 116 -23.53 8.99 0.38
C ILE A 116 -22.42 9.61 1.25
N LEU A 117 -22.79 10.29 2.34
CA LEU A 117 -21.82 10.91 3.25
C LEU A 117 -20.97 9.87 3.99
N GLU A 118 -21.54 8.73 4.37
CA GLU A 118 -20.76 7.61 4.91
C GLU A 118 -19.88 6.96 3.85
N ALA A 119 -20.38 6.77 2.63
CA ALA A 119 -19.62 6.23 1.50
C ALA A 119 -18.42 7.13 1.11
N ARG A 120 -18.50 8.45 1.35
CA ARG A 120 -17.38 9.38 1.17
C ARG A 120 -16.15 8.97 1.98
N LYS A 121 -16.33 8.43 3.18
CA LYS A 121 -15.22 8.04 4.07
C LYS A 121 -14.44 6.83 3.53
N THR A 122 -15.05 6.04 2.65
CA THR A 122 -14.45 4.82 2.07
C THR A 122 -14.14 4.97 0.59
N ALA A 123 -14.29 6.18 0.04
CA ALA A 123 -14.13 6.42 -1.39
C ALA A 123 -12.67 6.19 -1.82
N GLU A 124 -12.50 5.26 -2.74
CA GLU A 124 -11.27 5.00 -3.47
C GLU A 124 -11.42 5.54 -4.89
N LEU A 125 -10.55 6.47 -5.25
CA LEU A 125 -10.52 7.12 -6.54
C LEU A 125 -9.42 6.48 -7.41
N PHE A 126 -9.72 6.36 -8.70
CA PHE A 126 -8.80 5.85 -9.71
C PHE A 126 -8.79 6.79 -10.91
N ASP A 127 -7.64 7.36 -11.23
CA ASP A 127 -7.42 8.18 -12.41
C ASP A 127 -7.38 7.30 -13.66
N SER A 128 -7.77 7.88 -14.80
CA SER A 128 -7.64 7.22 -16.09
C SER A 128 -6.17 6.91 -16.40
N HIS A 129 -5.94 5.88 -17.22
CA HIS A 129 -4.59 5.50 -17.61
C HIS A 129 -3.83 6.68 -18.28
N ALA A 130 -4.52 7.44 -19.12
CA ALA A 130 -3.95 8.64 -19.75
C ALA A 130 -3.49 9.68 -18.72
N LYS A 131 -4.28 9.92 -17.67
CA LYS A 131 -3.92 10.85 -16.59
C LYS A 131 -2.77 10.33 -15.75
N ILE A 132 -2.70 9.02 -15.50
CA ILE A 132 -1.54 8.39 -14.83
C ILE A 132 -0.27 8.58 -15.67
N CYS A 133 -0.33 8.33 -16.98
CA CYS A 133 0.81 8.52 -17.90
C CYS A 133 1.30 9.98 -17.95
N GLY A 134 0.37 10.95 -17.98
CA GLY A 134 0.70 12.37 -17.94
C GLY A 134 1.37 12.78 -16.62
N ASN A 135 0.81 12.35 -15.49
CA ASN A 135 1.40 12.59 -14.17
C ASN A 135 2.77 11.92 -14.03
N ALA A 136 2.94 10.68 -14.52
CA ALA A 136 4.22 9.98 -14.48
C ALA A 136 5.33 10.74 -15.23
N ALA A 137 5.00 11.38 -16.36
CA ALA A 137 5.94 12.24 -17.08
C ALA A 137 6.33 13.47 -16.25
N HIS A 138 5.36 14.17 -15.67
CA HIS A 138 5.63 15.33 -14.83
C HIS A 138 6.45 14.97 -13.57
N ILE A 139 6.11 13.87 -12.91
CA ILE A 139 6.84 13.36 -11.75
C ILE A 139 8.28 13.00 -12.13
N ALA A 140 8.50 12.40 -13.30
CA ALA A 140 9.85 12.09 -13.77
C ALA A 140 10.71 13.35 -13.90
N GLU A 141 10.14 14.46 -14.38
CA GLU A 141 10.86 15.74 -14.45
C GLU A 141 11.16 16.30 -13.05
N ILE A 142 10.18 16.28 -12.13
CA ILE A 142 10.42 16.68 -10.73
C ILE A 142 11.59 15.87 -10.15
N LEU A 143 11.60 14.55 -10.28
CA LEU A 143 12.67 13.71 -9.74
C LEU A 143 14.05 14.00 -10.33
N LYS A 144 14.13 14.37 -11.62
CA LYS A 144 15.40 14.70 -12.29
C LYS A 144 15.97 16.04 -11.85
N VAL A 145 15.12 17.03 -11.56
CA VAL A 145 15.55 18.38 -11.17
C VAL A 145 15.69 18.57 -9.66
N SER A 146 15.08 17.68 -8.86
CA SER A 146 15.17 17.73 -7.40
C SER A 146 16.57 17.34 -6.92
N HIS A 147 17.14 18.14 -6.02
CA HIS A 147 18.45 17.85 -5.44
C HIS A 147 18.35 16.78 -4.35
N ASN A 148 17.23 16.79 -3.61
CA ASN A 148 17.00 15.89 -2.49
C ASN A 148 15.55 15.42 -2.45
N CYS A 149 15.23 14.44 -3.29
CA CYS A 149 13.96 13.75 -3.21
C CYS A 149 14.00 12.63 -2.17
N ILE A 150 12.98 12.55 -1.32
CA ILE A 150 12.74 11.43 -0.40
C ILE A 150 11.39 10.78 -0.67
N ALA A 151 11.19 9.54 -0.22
CA ALA A 151 9.91 8.87 -0.28
C ALA A 151 9.27 8.76 1.11
N PHE A 152 7.95 8.87 1.16
CA PHE A 152 7.14 8.58 2.34
C PHE A 152 6.13 7.49 2.02
N THR A 153 6.24 6.32 2.65
CA THR A 153 5.43 5.15 2.27
C THR A 153 4.50 4.66 3.38
N GLY A 154 3.26 4.34 3.02
CA GLY A 154 2.28 3.70 3.89
C GLY A 154 1.79 2.34 3.37
N ALA A 155 0.80 1.77 4.05
CA ALA A 155 0.37 0.38 3.81
C ALA A 155 -0.14 0.13 2.38
N GLY A 156 -0.57 1.18 1.68
CA GLY A 156 -1.06 1.10 0.31
C GLY A 156 -0.06 0.48 -0.67
N ILE A 157 1.25 0.69 -0.48
CA ILE A 157 2.27 0.11 -1.37
C ILE A 157 2.42 -1.41 -1.23
N SER A 158 1.90 -2.00 -0.15
CA SER A 158 1.98 -3.43 0.16
C SER A 158 0.67 -4.18 -0.12
N THR A 159 -0.38 -3.49 -0.58
CA THR A 159 -1.69 -4.10 -0.88
C THR A 159 -1.61 -5.15 -1.98
N ALA A 160 -0.81 -4.91 -3.03
CA ALA A 160 -0.57 -5.88 -4.10
C ALA A 160 0.20 -7.12 -3.65
N ALA A 161 0.89 -7.08 -2.51
CA ALA A 161 1.52 -8.26 -1.89
C ALA A 161 0.52 -9.11 -1.07
N GLY A 162 -0.73 -8.67 -0.95
CA GLY A 162 -1.77 -9.34 -0.16
C GLY A 162 -1.94 -8.81 1.26
N ILE A 163 -1.24 -7.72 1.63
CA ILE A 163 -1.48 -7.03 2.91
C ILE A 163 -2.74 -6.18 2.80
N GLY A 164 -3.77 -6.48 3.60
CA GLY A 164 -4.90 -5.57 3.75
C GLY A 164 -4.44 -4.23 4.34
N ASP A 165 -4.93 -3.11 3.82
CA ASP A 165 -4.60 -1.80 4.38
C ASP A 165 -5.38 -1.51 5.67
N PHE A 166 -5.15 -0.33 6.23
CA PHE A 166 -5.78 0.09 7.49
C PHE A 166 -7.10 0.85 7.30
N ARG A 167 -7.25 1.59 6.21
CA ARG A 167 -8.26 2.67 6.07
C ARG A 167 -8.96 2.69 4.70
N GLY A 168 -8.57 1.85 3.75
CA GLY A 168 -9.26 1.66 2.48
C GLY A 168 -10.66 1.09 2.67
N LYS A 169 -11.35 0.81 1.57
CA LYS A 169 -12.76 0.36 1.59
C LYS A 169 -12.97 -0.92 2.41
N ASP A 170 -11.95 -1.77 2.46
CA ASP A 170 -11.90 -3.02 3.23
C ASP A 170 -10.82 -2.98 4.34
N GLY A 171 -10.33 -1.79 4.67
CA GLY A 171 -9.27 -1.61 5.66
C GLY A 171 -9.68 -1.99 7.09
N LYS A 172 -8.71 -2.41 7.90
CA LYS A 172 -8.95 -2.91 9.27
C LYS A 172 -9.79 -1.95 10.13
N TRP A 173 -9.44 -0.67 10.17
CA TRP A 173 -10.15 0.33 10.99
C TRP A 173 -11.50 0.71 10.38
N THR A 174 -11.58 0.77 9.04
CA THR A 174 -12.85 1.01 8.32
C THR A 174 -13.91 -0.02 8.72
N ASN A 175 -13.53 -1.30 8.77
CA ASN A 175 -14.44 -2.37 9.16
C ASN A 175 -14.80 -2.32 10.65
N GLN A 176 -13.86 -1.93 11.52
CA GLN A 176 -14.11 -1.79 12.96
C GLN A 176 -15.09 -0.64 13.26
N ASP A 177 -14.92 0.51 12.60
CA ASP A 177 -15.80 1.69 12.76
C ASP A 177 -17.24 1.37 12.29
N LYS A 178 -17.40 0.63 11.18
CA LYS A 178 -18.71 0.18 10.70
C LYS A 178 -19.41 -0.76 11.67
N LYS A 179 -18.68 -1.75 12.22
CA LYS A 179 -19.24 -2.69 13.20
C LYS A 179 -19.72 -1.95 14.45
N LYS A 180 -18.94 -0.98 14.94
CA LYS A 180 -19.29 -0.18 16.12
C LYS A 180 -20.53 0.69 15.90
N ASN A 181 -20.66 1.32 14.74
CA ASN A 181 -21.69 2.33 14.51
C ASN A 181 -22.99 1.78 13.91
N PHE A 182 -22.94 0.68 13.15
CA PHE A 182 -24.09 0.21 12.36
C PHE A 182 -24.42 -1.28 12.54
N GLY A 183 -23.63 -2.03 13.31
CA GLY A 183 -23.90 -3.45 13.61
C GLY A 183 -23.86 -4.40 12.41
N SER A 184 -23.38 -3.95 11.25
CA SER A 184 -23.32 -4.76 10.03
C SER A 184 -22.08 -5.66 9.99
N ASP A 185 -22.27 -6.98 9.94
CA ASP A 185 -21.22 -8.00 9.82
C ASP A 185 -20.86 -8.29 8.33
N SER A 186 -20.81 -7.25 7.49
CA SER A 186 -20.51 -7.39 6.04
C SER A 186 -19.01 -7.51 5.72
N GLY A 187 -18.16 -7.55 6.73
CA GLY A 187 -16.76 -7.91 6.55
C GLY A 187 -16.64 -9.42 6.47
N GLN A 188 -16.32 -9.97 5.30
CA GLN A 188 -15.79 -11.33 5.25
C GLN A 188 -14.61 -11.37 6.23
N ASN A 189 -14.70 -12.26 7.22
CA ASN A 189 -13.59 -12.55 8.12
C ASN A 189 -12.53 -13.32 7.32
N THR A 190 -11.87 -12.65 6.38
CA THR A 190 -10.76 -13.17 5.58
C THR A 190 -9.47 -13.24 6.38
N SER A 191 -9.56 -13.31 7.72
CA SER A 191 -8.43 -13.50 8.62
C SER A 191 -7.83 -14.91 8.51
N ARG A 192 -7.53 -15.36 7.29
CA ARG A 192 -6.27 -16.08 7.09
C ARG A 192 -5.21 -15.21 7.75
N ARG A 193 -4.64 -15.71 8.85
CA ARG A 193 -3.46 -15.09 9.47
C ARG A 193 -2.43 -14.93 8.37
N LEU A 194 -2.27 -13.70 7.88
CA LEU A 194 -1.27 -13.38 6.87
C LEU A 194 0.08 -13.82 7.41
N ASN A 195 0.71 -14.77 6.71
CA ASN A 195 2.05 -15.18 7.04
C ASN A 195 3.01 -14.15 6.43
N LEU A 196 3.50 -13.22 7.26
CA LEU A 196 4.36 -12.12 6.79
C LEU A 196 5.61 -12.64 6.05
N SER A 197 6.09 -13.84 6.39
CA SER A 197 7.27 -14.45 5.74
C SER A 197 7.00 -14.87 4.29
N GLU A 198 5.73 -15.02 3.87
CA GLU A 198 5.33 -15.34 2.49
C GLU A 198 5.22 -14.11 1.60
N LEU A 199 5.16 -12.91 2.18
CA LEU A 199 5.01 -11.67 1.45
C LEU A 199 6.29 -11.30 0.68
N ARG A 200 6.12 -10.69 -0.49
CA ARG A 200 7.23 -10.28 -1.35
C ARG A 200 7.12 -8.80 -1.72
N PRO A 201 8.26 -8.13 -1.95
CA PRO A 201 8.28 -6.74 -2.42
C PRO A 201 7.37 -6.55 -3.64
N THR A 202 6.57 -5.49 -3.62
CA THR A 202 5.73 -5.09 -4.77
C THR A 202 6.57 -4.39 -5.82
N TYR A 203 5.97 -4.06 -6.97
CA TYR A 203 6.69 -3.27 -7.97
C TYR A 203 7.17 -1.94 -7.42
N THR A 204 6.35 -1.29 -6.60
CA THR A 204 6.69 -0.03 -5.93
C THR A 204 7.94 -0.16 -5.05
N HIS A 205 8.08 -1.24 -4.27
CA HIS A 205 9.26 -1.45 -3.44
C HIS A 205 10.54 -1.59 -4.29
N GLU A 206 10.50 -2.43 -5.34
CA GLU A 206 11.64 -2.59 -6.25
C GLU A 206 12.00 -1.28 -6.97
N ALA A 207 10.99 -0.53 -7.42
CA ALA A 207 11.19 0.76 -8.09
C ALA A 207 11.84 1.79 -7.15
N LEU A 208 11.41 1.88 -5.88
CA LEU A 208 12.05 2.75 -4.89
C LEU A 208 13.51 2.35 -4.64
N CYS A 209 13.81 1.06 -4.55
CA CYS A 209 15.19 0.57 -4.44
C CYS A 209 16.03 1.01 -5.66
N LYS A 210 15.51 0.83 -6.88
CA LYS A 210 16.18 1.26 -8.12
C LYS A 210 16.40 2.78 -8.17
N LEU A 211 15.43 3.59 -7.71
CA LEU A 211 15.58 5.04 -7.65
C LEU A 211 16.64 5.48 -6.62
N LEU A 212 16.81 4.75 -5.50
CA LEU A 212 17.91 4.97 -4.54
C LEU A 212 19.28 4.64 -5.15
N GLU A 213 19.37 3.55 -5.93
CA GLU A 213 20.59 3.15 -6.65
C GLU A 213 20.99 4.20 -7.68
N MET A 214 20.02 4.75 -8.41
CA MET A 214 20.24 5.83 -9.39
C MET A 214 20.55 7.19 -8.75
N GLY A 215 20.39 7.31 -7.42
CA GLY A 215 20.59 8.57 -6.70
C GLY A 215 19.49 9.61 -6.93
N LEU A 216 18.40 9.27 -7.63
CA LEU A 216 17.22 10.14 -7.80
C LEU A 216 16.40 10.21 -6.51
N LEU A 217 16.42 9.13 -5.72
CA LEU A 217 15.88 9.10 -4.37
C LEU A 217 17.04 9.09 -3.38
N LYS A 218 16.94 9.86 -2.29
CA LYS A 218 17.98 9.94 -1.25
C LYS A 218 17.64 9.10 -0.03
N PHE A 219 16.35 9.04 0.32
CA PHE A 219 15.91 8.42 1.57
C PHE A 219 14.47 7.90 1.48
N ILE A 220 14.15 6.89 2.31
CA ILE A 220 12.79 6.37 2.48
C ILE A 220 12.38 6.49 3.95
N ILE A 221 11.26 7.18 4.19
CA ILE A 221 10.54 7.20 5.46
C ILE A 221 9.34 6.28 5.32
N SER A 222 9.23 5.24 6.16
CA SER A 222 8.17 4.24 6.06
C SER A 222 7.35 4.16 7.34
N GLN A 223 6.03 4.09 7.17
CA GLN A 223 5.07 3.75 8.22
C GLN A 223 4.79 2.23 8.29
N ASN A 224 5.31 1.46 7.34
CA ASN A 224 5.02 0.04 7.22
C ASN A 224 5.86 -0.77 8.20
N THR A 225 5.28 -1.88 8.68
CA THR A 225 5.92 -2.81 9.61
C THR A 225 6.15 -4.18 8.99
N ASP A 226 5.92 -4.32 7.68
CA ASP A 226 5.97 -5.57 6.92
C ASP A 226 7.39 -6.02 6.56
N GLY A 227 8.38 -5.14 6.70
CA GLY A 227 9.80 -5.41 6.39
C GLY A 227 10.09 -5.60 4.90
N LEU A 228 9.17 -5.21 4.00
CA LEU A 228 9.35 -5.40 2.56
C LEU A 228 10.38 -4.44 1.95
N HIS A 229 10.60 -3.26 2.54
CA HIS A 229 11.69 -2.36 2.12
C HIS A 229 13.06 -3.01 2.33
N CYS A 230 13.35 -3.51 3.54
CA CYS A 230 14.60 -4.24 3.82
C CYS A 230 14.75 -5.45 2.90
N LEU A 231 13.68 -6.25 2.75
CA LEU A 231 13.70 -7.42 1.88
C LEU A 231 13.95 -7.06 0.41
N SER A 232 13.50 -5.89 -0.06
CA SER A 232 13.72 -5.44 -1.44
C SER A 232 15.17 -5.03 -1.73
N GLY A 233 16.01 -4.86 -0.71
CA GLY A 233 17.40 -4.43 -0.83
C GLY A 233 17.65 -2.98 -0.42
N VAL A 234 16.67 -2.27 0.15
CA VAL A 234 16.87 -0.90 0.63
C VAL A 234 17.91 -0.89 1.75
N PRO A 235 18.99 -0.11 1.63
CA PRO A 235 20.02 -0.05 2.66
C PRO A 235 19.49 0.53 3.98
N PRO A 236 19.80 -0.06 5.15
CA PRO A 236 19.32 0.42 6.45
C PRO A 236 19.67 1.89 6.73
N GLU A 237 20.81 2.37 6.23
CA GLU A 237 21.25 3.76 6.36
C GLU A 237 20.37 4.72 5.56
N LYS A 238 19.66 4.28 4.52
CA LYS A 238 18.72 5.08 3.71
C LYS A 238 17.24 4.87 4.05
N LEU A 239 16.95 4.18 5.15
CA LEU A 239 15.59 3.86 5.60
C LEU A 239 15.32 4.34 7.03
N ALA A 240 14.09 4.83 7.28
CA ALA A 240 13.54 5.03 8.62
C ALA A 240 12.18 4.35 8.74
N GLU A 241 12.10 3.25 9.50
CA GLU A 241 10.87 2.50 9.77
C GLU A 241 10.20 3.04 11.03
N LEU A 242 9.36 4.07 10.88
CA LEU A 242 8.81 4.84 12.01
C LEU A 242 8.02 3.96 12.99
N HIS A 243 7.29 2.97 12.47
CA HIS A 243 6.42 2.10 13.28
C HIS A 243 7.07 0.76 13.64
N GLY A 244 8.38 0.63 13.41
CA GLY A 244 9.15 -0.60 13.61
C GLY A 244 8.98 -1.61 12.48
N ASN A 245 9.53 -2.80 12.69
CA ASN A 245 9.60 -3.86 11.69
C ASN A 245 9.26 -5.21 12.32
N SER A 246 8.33 -5.95 11.71
CA SER A 246 7.84 -7.22 12.22
C SER A 246 8.90 -8.33 12.24
N PHE A 247 10.07 -8.10 11.64
CA PHE A 247 11.20 -9.02 11.58
C PHE A 247 12.39 -8.57 12.42
N VAL A 248 12.30 -7.42 13.09
CA VAL A 248 13.41 -6.87 13.88
C VAL A 248 13.06 -6.86 15.36
N GLU A 249 13.95 -7.42 16.16
CA GLU A 249 13.93 -7.34 17.62
C GLU A 249 15.20 -6.69 18.16
N LYS A 250 15.08 -6.02 19.31
CA LYS A 250 16.15 -5.21 19.91
C LYS A 250 16.34 -5.57 21.37
N CYS A 251 17.58 -5.65 21.83
CA CYS A 251 17.87 -5.90 23.24
C CYS A 251 17.48 -4.71 24.10
N GLU A 252 16.70 -4.93 25.16
CA GLU A 252 16.28 -3.88 26.09
C GLU A 252 17.44 -3.29 26.91
N LYS A 253 18.59 -3.99 27.01
CA LYS A 253 19.79 -3.53 27.73
C LYS A 253 20.81 -2.88 26.80
N CYS A 254 21.43 -3.66 25.91
CA CYS A 254 22.52 -3.18 25.06
C CYS A 254 22.07 -2.53 23.74
N GLN A 255 20.76 -2.50 23.45
CA GLN A 255 20.18 -1.89 22.25
C GLN A 255 20.65 -2.51 20.92
N THR A 256 21.33 -3.67 20.93
CA THR A 256 21.67 -4.41 19.71
C THR A 256 20.39 -4.88 19.03
N SER A 257 20.30 -4.62 17.72
CA SER A 257 19.20 -5.05 16.85
C SER A 257 19.53 -6.37 16.17
N TYR A 258 18.51 -7.21 16.00
CA TYR A 258 18.58 -8.51 15.33
C TYR A 258 17.45 -8.57 14.30
N GLU A 259 17.83 -8.69 13.04
CA GLU A 259 16.89 -9.04 11.97
C GLU A 259 16.71 -10.55 11.91
N ARG A 260 15.47 -10.99 11.72
CA ARG A 260 15.06 -12.39 11.66
C ARG A 260 14.37 -12.68 10.33
N THR A 261 14.37 -13.94 9.94
CA THR A 261 13.64 -14.40 8.74
C THR A 261 12.17 -14.74 9.02
N PHE A 262 11.79 -14.71 10.30
CA PHE A 262 10.43 -14.92 10.80
C PHE A 262 9.91 -13.73 11.60
N GLY A 263 8.58 -13.62 11.70
CA GLY A 263 7.92 -12.57 12.47
C GLY A 263 8.21 -12.65 13.98
N VAL A 264 8.68 -11.56 14.58
CA VAL A 264 9.19 -11.54 15.96
C VAL A 264 8.14 -11.21 17.03
N ARG A 265 6.92 -10.80 16.64
CA ARG A 265 5.83 -10.46 17.58
C ARG A 265 5.41 -11.64 18.47
N ARG A 266 5.61 -12.88 18.03
CA ARG A 266 5.22 -14.07 18.80
C ARG A 266 6.30 -14.40 19.84
N ARG A 267 5.87 -14.58 21.09
CA ARG A 267 6.67 -15.20 22.15
C ARG A 267 6.87 -16.68 21.82
N LEU A 268 8.13 -17.09 21.66
CA LEU A 268 8.49 -18.47 21.34
C LEU A 268 9.14 -19.22 22.52
N SER A 269 9.60 -18.51 23.54
CA SER A 269 10.29 -19.08 24.69
C SER A 269 9.95 -18.36 26.00
N GLU A 270 10.19 -19.04 27.12
CA GLU A 270 9.92 -18.52 28.47
C GLU A 270 11.15 -17.89 29.13
N ASN A 271 12.30 -17.90 28.46
CA ASN A 271 13.58 -17.39 28.97
C ASN A 271 13.54 -15.91 29.43
N CYS A 272 12.54 -15.16 28.96
CA CYS A 272 12.27 -13.80 29.38
C CYS A 272 10.83 -13.69 29.81
N PRO A 273 10.49 -13.45 31.09
CA PRO A 273 9.10 -13.31 31.52
C PRO A 273 8.43 -12.05 30.93
N PRO A 274 7.11 -12.02 30.77
CA PRO A 274 6.40 -10.86 30.22
C PRO A 274 6.68 -9.59 31.03
N ARG A 275 6.79 -8.46 30.33
CA ARG A 275 6.89 -7.15 30.97
C ARG A 275 6.07 -6.12 30.20
N PRO A 276 4.82 -5.88 30.60
CA PRO A 276 3.97 -4.89 29.96
C PRO A 276 4.63 -3.52 29.87
N CYS A 277 4.58 -2.91 28.70
CA CYS A 277 5.04 -1.55 28.47
C CYS A 277 4.22 -0.58 29.30
N LEU A 278 4.89 0.40 29.94
CA LEU A 278 4.20 1.39 30.75
C LEU A 278 3.30 2.31 29.92
N GLN A 279 3.58 2.47 28.63
CA GLN A 279 2.82 3.34 27.73
C GLN A 279 1.61 2.61 27.12
N CYS A 280 1.84 1.61 26.27
CA CYS A 280 0.77 0.93 25.54
C CYS A 280 0.15 -0.27 26.30
N LYS A 281 0.69 -0.64 27.47
CA LYS A 281 0.26 -1.77 28.32
C LYS A 281 0.41 -3.16 27.69
N LEU A 282 1.04 -3.29 26.53
CA LEU A 282 1.32 -4.57 25.86
C LEU A 282 2.71 -5.12 26.22
N ASP A 283 2.89 -6.45 26.20
CA ASP A 283 4.22 -7.07 26.33
C ASP A 283 4.94 -7.01 24.98
N HIS A 284 6.09 -6.34 24.96
CA HIS A 284 6.93 -6.28 23.77
C HIS A 284 8.03 -7.35 23.77
N ARG A 285 8.25 -8.07 24.87
CA ARG A 285 9.28 -9.13 24.94
C ARG A 285 8.93 -10.27 23.99
N THR A 286 9.92 -10.68 23.21
CA THR A 286 9.76 -11.78 22.26
C THR A 286 10.03 -13.15 22.86
N GLY A 287 10.39 -13.19 24.16
CA GLY A 287 10.78 -14.38 24.90
C GLY A 287 12.25 -14.78 24.72
N ARG A 288 12.98 -14.15 23.80
CA ARG A 288 14.39 -14.46 23.47
C ARG A 288 15.37 -13.59 24.27
N LYS A 289 16.60 -14.09 24.42
CA LYS A 289 17.72 -13.41 25.10
C LYS A 289 18.71 -12.82 24.09
N CYS A 290 19.38 -11.76 24.49
CA CYS A 290 20.50 -11.18 23.73
C CYS A 290 21.62 -12.21 23.56
N SER A 291 22.22 -12.26 22.37
CA SER A 291 23.38 -13.12 22.10
C SER A 291 24.72 -12.37 22.20
N GLN A 292 24.71 -11.07 22.54
CA GLN A 292 25.95 -10.32 22.78
C GLN A 292 26.63 -10.82 24.04
N THR A 293 27.94 -11.04 23.95
CA THR A 293 28.78 -11.47 25.07
C THR A 293 28.64 -10.50 26.24
N GLY A 294 28.36 -11.02 27.43
CA GLY A 294 28.16 -10.22 28.65
C GLY A 294 26.79 -9.53 28.74
N CYS A 295 25.86 -9.76 27.81
CA CYS A 295 24.51 -9.21 27.86
C CYS A 295 23.46 -10.30 28.13
N ASP A 296 22.72 -10.17 29.23
CA ASP A 296 21.62 -11.05 29.65
C ASP A 296 20.23 -10.46 29.37
N GLY A 297 20.17 -9.36 28.61
CA GLY A 297 18.94 -8.60 28.34
C GLY A 297 17.93 -9.37 27.50
N CYS A 298 16.64 -9.07 27.69
CA CYS A 298 15.57 -9.62 26.87
C CYS A 298 15.45 -8.89 25.53
N LEU A 299 15.09 -9.63 24.48
CA LEU A 299 14.78 -9.06 23.18
C LEU A 299 13.32 -8.58 23.13
N MET A 300 13.13 -7.39 22.56
CA MET A 300 11.85 -6.70 22.40
C MET A 300 11.56 -6.57 20.91
N ASN A 301 10.32 -6.80 20.49
CA ASN A 301 9.93 -6.43 19.13
C ASN A 301 9.90 -4.91 18.99
N THR A 302 10.15 -4.41 17.78
CA THR A 302 10.27 -2.96 17.51
C THR A 302 8.94 -2.29 17.18
N ILE A 303 7.83 -3.03 17.21
CA ILE A 303 6.53 -2.50 16.76
C ILE A 303 6.02 -1.43 17.70
N ILE A 304 5.65 -0.30 17.10
CA ILE A 304 4.91 0.77 17.77
C ILE A 304 3.41 0.46 17.75
N ASN A 305 2.78 0.50 18.93
CA ASN A 305 1.33 0.35 19.08
C ASN A 305 0.69 1.70 19.44
N PHE A 306 -0.64 1.78 19.43
CA PHE A 306 -1.34 2.98 19.89
C PHE A 306 -0.99 3.28 21.36
N GLY A 307 -0.72 4.56 21.64
CA GLY A 307 -0.26 5.02 22.94
C GLY A 307 1.24 4.83 23.19
N ASP A 308 1.98 4.20 22.27
CA ASP A 308 3.43 4.08 22.34
C ASP A 308 4.14 5.30 21.71
N HIS A 309 5.42 5.46 22.02
CA HIS A 309 6.26 6.50 21.42
C HIS A 309 7.05 5.96 20.23
N LEU A 310 7.19 6.78 19.17
CA LEU A 310 8.15 6.48 18.11
C LEU A 310 9.57 6.44 18.68
N GLU A 311 10.42 5.56 18.14
CA GLU A 311 11.82 5.50 18.55
C GLU A 311 12.53 6.81 18.18
N SER A 312 13.03 7.55 19.18
CA SER A 312 13.57 8.90 19.01
C SER A 312 14.72 8.97 18.00
N ARG A 313 15.57 7.93 17.93
CA ARG A 313 16.67 7.86 16.95
C ARG A 313 16.14 7.74 15.52
N VAL A 314 15.11 6.92 15.31
CA VAL A 314 14.51 6.71 13.99
C VAL A 314 13.73 7.95 13.55
N LEU A 315 12.95 8.54 14.46
CA LEU A 315 12.23 9.79 14.19
C LEU A 315 13.21 10.92 13.87
N LYS A 316 14.26 11.12 14.68
CA LYS A 316 15.22 12.19 14.42
C LYS A 316 15.96 12.02 13.09
N LYS A 317 16.29 10.78 12.72
CA LYS A 317 16.85 10.46 11.40
C LYS A 317 15.89 10.85 10.28
N ALA A 318 14.62 10.50 10.40
CA ALA A 318 13.59 10.86 9.43
C ALA A 318 13.39 12.38 9.33
N GLU A 319 13.42 13.10 10.45
CA GLU A 319 13.33 14.56 10.49
C GLU A 319 14.49 15.24 9.77
N VAL A 320 15.73 14.80 10.03
CA VAL A 320 16.93 15.37 9.41
C VAL A 320 16.90 15.21 7.89
N GLU A 321 16.40 14.08 7.38
CA GLU A 321 16.29 13.88 5.93
C GLU A 321 15.10 14.63 5.33
N ALA A 322 13.99 14.72 6.06
CA ALA A 322 12.83 15.51 5.66
C ALA A 322 13.10 17.01 5.59
N GLU A 323 13.88 17.56 6.52
CA GLU A 323 14.26 18.98 6.56
C GLU A 323 15.15 19.41 5.37
N LYS A 324 15.84 18.45 4.74
CA LYS A 324 16.68 18.71 3.56
C LYS A 324 15.95 18.48 2.24
N ALA A 325 14.75 17.91 2.25
CA ALA A 325 14.11 17.40 1.06
C ALA A 325 13.36 18.49 0.30
N ASP A 326 13.73 18.73 -0.97
CA ASP A 326 13.03 19.68 -1.85
C ASP A 326 11.86 19.01 -2.62
N ALA A 327 11.78 17.68 -2.58
CA ALA A 327 10.65 16.91 -3.09
C ALA A 327 10.34 15.68 -2.23
N VAL A 328 9.05 15.36 -2.09
CA VAL A 328 8.58 14.18 -1.33
C VAL A 328 7.62 13.35 -2.18
N LEU A 329 8.02 12.10 -2.45
CA LEU A 329 7.21 11.08 -3.11
C LEU A 329 6.42 10.27 -2.07
N ILE A 330 5.15 10.62 -1.89
CA ILE A 330 4.23 10.01 -0.92
C ILE A 330 3.43 8.90 -1.61
N LEU A 331 3.58 7.66 -1.14
CA LEU A 331 2.98 6.48 -1.76
C LEU A 331 2.17 5.67 -0.74
N GLY A 332 0.89 5.47 -1.03
CA GLY A 332 0.04 4.53 -0.29
C GLY A 332 -0.20 4.92 1.17
N SER A 333 -0.22 6.21 1.49
CA SER A 333 -0.57 6.72 2.82
C SER A 333 -1.70 7.75 2.74
N THR A 334 -2.63 7.68 3.69
CA THR A 334 -3.66 8.71 3.94
C THR A 334 -3.15 9.86 4.79
N LEU A 335 -1.90 9.77 5.27
CA LEU A 335 -1.22 10.80 6.07
C LEU A 335 -1.96 11.17 7.37
N MET A 336 -2.74 10.27 7.98
CA MET A 336 -3.54 10.62 9.19
C MET A 336 -2.81 10.44 10.53
N VAL A 337 -1.62 9.85 10.55
CA VAL A 337 -0.95 9.42 11.81
C VAL A 337 0.15 10.40 12.18
N SER A 338 -0.06 11.12 13.29
CA SER A 338 0.94 12.03 13.89
C SER A 338 1.93 11.24 14.75
N PRO A 339 3.22 11.66 14.82
CA PRO A 339 3.83 12.82 14.14
C PRO A 339 4.30 12.53 12.70
N ALA A 340 4.16 11.30 12.21
CA ALA A 340 4.73 10.86 10.94
C ALA A 340 4.29 11.72 9.74
N HIS A 341 3.02 12.12 9.68
CA HIS A 341 2.52 12.87 8.52
C HIS A 341 3.13 14.28 8.36
N TYR A 342 3.55 14.94 9.45
CA TYR A 342 4.15 16.28 9.36
C TYR A 342 5.54 16.27 8.71
N LEU A 343 6.19 15.10 8.66
CA LEU A 343 7.51 14.96 8.02
C LEU A 343 7.46 15.33 6.54
N VAL A 344 6.33 15.11 5.87
CA VAL A 344 6.23 15.37 4.43
C VAL A 344 6.28 16.86 4.09
N THR A 345 6.19 17.77 5.05
CA THR A 345 6.20 19.23 4.83
C THR A 345 7.34 19.94 5.57
N LYS A 346 8.39 19.23 5.99
CA LYS A 346 9.51 19.83 6.72
C LYS A 346 10.58 20.48 5.84
N GLY A 347 10.54 20.22 4.54
CA GLY A 347 11.55 20.68 3.58
C GLY A 347 11.52 22.18 3.30
N PRO A 348 12.54 22.71 2.61
CA PRO A 348 12.58 24.09 2.16
C PRO A 348 11.55 24.36 1.06
N GLU A 349 11.12 25.62 0.95
CA GLU A 349 10.31 26.08 -0.18
C GLU A 349 11.19 26.43 -1.41
N PRO A 350 10.72 26.21 -2.65
CA PRO A 350 9.43 25.61 -3.02
C PRO A 350 9.41 24.11 -2.77
N HIS A 351 8.46 23.65 -1.95
CA HIS A 351 8.40 22.25 -1.51
C HIS A 351 7.50 21.42 -2.42
N ARG A 352 8.06 20.38 -3.06
CA ARG A 352 7.34 19.61 -4.09
C ARG A 352 6.70 18.35 -3.52
N LEU A 353 5.37 18.26 -3.51
CA LEU A 353 4.64 17.08 -3.03
C LEU A 353 4.06 16.24 -4.17
N ILE A 354 4.44 14.98 -4.22
CA ILE A 354 3.88 14.00 -5.15
C ILE A 354 3.12 12.98 -4.33
N ILE A 355 1.81 12.87 -4.50
CA ILE A 355 0.97 11.96 -3.73
C ILE A 355 0.31 10.96 -4.66
N CYS A 356 0.61 9.68 -4.46
CA CYS A 356 -0.11 8.56 -5.04
C CYS A 356 -0.80 7.74 -3.96
N ASN A 357 -2.12 7.78 -3.95
CA ASN A 357 -2.97 7.07 -3.00
C ASN A 357 -4.38 6.97 -3.60
N ARG A 358 -5.13 5.90 -3.31
CA ARG A 358 -6.52 5.79 -3.77
C ARG A 358 -7.46 6.75 -3.05
N GLN A 359 -7.22 7.01 -1.77
CA GLN A 359 -8.05 7.89 -0.96
C GLN A 359 -7.50 9.31 -0.95
N VAL A 360 -8.35 10.29 -0.68
CA VAL A 360 -7.95 11.69 -0.47
C VAL A 360 -7.03 11.84 0.74
N THR A 361 -6.15 12.84 0.69
CA THR A 361 -5.30 13.25 1.81
C THR A 361 -5.48 14.74 2.09
N HIS A 362 -5.15 15.19 3.30
CA HIS A 362 -5.24 16.60 3.66
C HIS A 362 -4.15 17.49 3.01
N TYR A 363 -3.22 16.89 2.26
CA TYR A 363 -2.19 17.61 1.50
C TYR A 363 -2.46 17.62 -0.02
N ASP A 364 -3.60 17.08 -0.49
CA ASP A 364 -3.89 16.97 -1.92
C ASP A 364 -3.85 18.32 -2.64
N GLU A 365 -4.32 19.40 -1.99
CA GLU A 365 -4.30 20.76 -2.55
C GLU A 365 -2.89 21.33 -2.71
N VAL A 366 -1.91 20.84 -1.94
CA VAL A 366 -0.51 21.28 -2.05
C VAL A 366 0.09 20.81 -3.37
N CYS A 367 -0.27 19.60 -3.81
CA CYS A 367 0.20 19.03 -5.08
C CYS A 367 -0.21 19.86 -6.31
N THR A 368 -1.25 20.68 -6.20
CA THR A 368 -1.81 21.46 -7.31
C THR A 368 -1.45 22.94 -7.25
N ARG A 369 -0.66 23.38 -6.26
CA ARG A 369 -0.21 24.77 -6.18
C ARG A 369 0.75 25.08 -7.31
N ILE A 370 0.72 26.33 -7.78
CA ILE A 370 1.66 26.85 -8.76
C ILE A 370 2.83 27.50 -8.03
N GLY A 371 4.05 27.16 -8.45
CA GLY A 371 5.29 27.68 -7.89
C GLY A 371 5.64 29.07 -8.41
N PRO A 372 6.69 29.69 -7.86
CA PRO A 372 7.21 30.98 -8.36
C PRO A 372 7.68 30.94 -9.81
N ASP A 373 8.01 29.75 -10.31
CA ASP A 373 8.39 29.44 -11.69
C ASP A 373 7.19 29.35 -12.65
N GLY A 374 5.97 29.48 -12.15
CA GLY A 374 4.74 29.32 -12.93
C GLY A 374 4.36 27.85 -13.19
N GLU A 375 5.14 26.91 -12.66
CA GLU A 375 4.92 25.47 -12.85
C GLU A 375 4.18 24.86 -11.65
N GLN A 376 3.50 23.73 -11.89
CA GLN A 376 2.86 23.01 -10.80
C GLN A 376 3.91 22.46 -9.83
N LEU A 377 3.72 22.68 -8.53
CA LEU A 377 4.68 22.27 -7.49
C LEU A 377 4.76 20.76 -7.29
N GLY A 378 3.75 20.01 -7.71
CA GLY A 378 3.64 18.59 -7.40
C GLY A 378 2.69 17.83 -8.30
N SER A 379 2.31 16.63 -7.87
CA SER A 379 1.34 15.81 -8.61
C SER A 379 0.46 15.01 -7.66
N ARG A 380 -0.85 14.97 -7.94
CA ARG A 380 -1.80 14.12 -7.25
C ARG A 380 -2.32 13.04 -8.19
N VAL A 381 -2.04 11.78 -7.85
CA VAL A 381 -2.43 10.59 -8.62
C VAL A 381 -3.35 9.68 -7.81
N PHE A 382 -4.62 9.61 -8.18
CA PHE A 382 -5.54 8.68 -7.56
C PHE A 382 -5.40 7.30 -8.19
N GLY A 383 -4.99 6.28 -7.43
CA GLY A 383 -4.89 4.92 -7.94
C GLY A 383 -3.81 4.08 -7.26
N ASP A 384 -3.45 2.97 -7.91
CA ASP A 384 -2.47 2.02 -7.42
C ASP A 384 -1.05 2.53 -7.60
N CYS A 385 -0.25 2.48 -6.53
CA CYS A 385 1.15 2.87 -6.59
C CYS A 385 1.92 2.06 -7.63
N ASP A 386 1.67 0.75 -7.75
CA ASP A 386 2.34 -0.09 -8.76
C ASP A 386 2.03 0.36 -10.19
N ASN A 387 0.83 0.88 -10.47
CA ASN A 387 0.50 1.39 -11.81
C ASN A 387 1.24 2.70 -12.10
N LEU A 388 1.27 3.63 -11.14
CA LEU A 388 2.05 4.86 -11.28
C LEU A 388 3.54 4.56 -11.44
N MET A 389 4.10 3.72 -10.57
CA MET A 389 5.53 3.42 -10.56
C MET A 389 5.96 2.73 -11.86
N LYS A 390 5.14 1.85 -12.45
CA LYS A 390 5.43 1.28 -13.79
C LYS A 390 5.53 2.35 -14.86
N GLU A 391 4.57 3.27 -14.92
CA GLU A 391 4.63 4.37 -15.89
C GLU A 391 5.78 5.33 -15.61
N LEU A 392 6.08 5.60 -14.34
CA LEU A 392 7.21 6.44 -13.93
C LEU A 392 8.55 5.81 -14.35
N MET A 393 8.75 4.52 -14.10
CA MET A 393 9.99 3.83 -14.47
C MET A 393 10.21 3.83 -15.99
N LYS A 394 9.14 3.80 -16.81
CA LYS A 394 9.24 4.00 -18.27
C LYS A 394 9.71 5.40 -18.68
N LYS A 395 9.49 6.41 -17.85
CA LYS A 395 9.93 7.80 -18.09
C LYS A 395 11.33 8.09 -17.55
N ILE A 396 11.78 7.30 -16.57
CA ILE A 396 13.08 7.45 -15.91
C ILE A 396 14.16 6.61 -16.58
N LEU A 397 13.89 5.34 -16.89
CA LEU A 397 14.87 4.42 -17.44
C LEU A 397 14.90 4.46 -18.97
N PRO A 398 16.09 4.44 -19.61
CA PRO A 398 16.20 4.10 -21.02
C PRO A 398 15.56 2.75 -21.33
N ALA A 399 14.95 2.61 -22.51
CA ALA A 399 14.15 1.43 -22.86
C ALA A 399 14.89 0.08 -22.69
N GLU A 400 16.18 0.04 -23.07
CA GLU A 400 17.01 -1.15 -22.91
C GLU A 400 17.29 -1.48 -21.43
N GLU A 401 17.56 -0.46 -20.61
CA GLU A 401 17.77 -0.65 -19.18
C GLU A 401 16.48 -1.09 -18.47
N LEU A 402 15.35 -0.49 -18.82
CA LEU A 402 14.04 -0.92 -18.33
C LEU A 402 13.79 -2.39 -18.66
N CYS A 403 14.00 -2.79 -19.91
CA CYS A 403 13.81 -4.17 -20.35
C CYS A 403 14.67 -5.15 -19.53
N ARG A 404 15.95 -4.84 -19.33
CA ARG A 404 16.86 -5.66 -18.50
C ARG A 404 16.43 -5.71 -17.04
N TRP A 405 16.04 -4.58 -16.46
CA TRP A 405 15.63 -4.49 -15.07
C TRP A 405 14.33 -5.26 -14.79
N GLU A 406 13.36 -5.19 -15.71
CA GLU A 406 12.11 -5.96 -15.67
C GLU A 406 12.37 -7.46 -15.83
N ALA A 407 13.22 -7.85 -16.79
CA ALA A 407 13.59 -9.25 -16.99
C ALA A 407 14.28 -9.87 -15.76
N GLY A 408 15.01 -9.06 -14.98
CA GLY A 408 15.64 -9.48 -13.72
C GLY A 408 14.66 -9.78 -12.58
N ARG A 409 13.38 -9.39 -12.70
CA ARG A 409 12.40 -9.52 -11.60
C ARG A 409 12.18 -10.96 -11.14
N THR A 410 12.15 -11.92 -12.05
CA THR A 410 12.02 -13.34 -11.70
C THR A 410 13.18 -13.83 -10.83
N GLN A 411 14.39 -13.33 -11.08
CA GLN A 411 15.57 -13.68 -10.31
C GLN A 411 15.54 -13.03 -8.92
N ARG A 412 15.21 -11.73 -8.83
CA ARG A 412 14.99 -11.04 -7.55
C ARG A 412 13.97 -11.75 -6.67
N MET A 413 12.87 -12.24 -7.26
CA MET A 413 11.85 -12.99 -6.53
C MET A 413 12.40 -14.29 -5.90
N LYS A 414 13.32 -14.98 -6.59
CA LYS A 414 14.02 -16.15 -6.04
C LYS A 414 14.98 -15.76 -4.90
N GLU A 415 15.63 -14.61 -5.00
CA GLU A 415 16.51 -14.09 -3.95
C GLU A 415 15.72 -13.73 -2.69
N TYR A 416 14.58 -13.03 -2.84
CA TYR A 416 13.68 -12.74 -1.72
C TYR A 416 13.19 -14.02 -1.02
N ASN A 417 12.90 -15.08 -1.79
CA ASN A 417 12.58 -16.40 -1.22
C ASN A 417 13.73 -16.95 -0.37
N LYS A 418 14.98 -16.87 -0.85
CA LYS A 418 16.15 -17.34 -0.11
C LYS A 418 16.38 -16.54 1.16
N MET A 419 16.26 -15.21 1.10
CA MET A 419 16.43 -14.33 2.27
C MET A 419 15.41 -14.62 3.38
N ARG A 420 14.20 -15.09 3.03
CA ARG A 420 13.16 -15.47 4.00
C ARG A 420 13.21 -16.94 4.43
N ALA A 421 13.95 -17.79 3.72
CA ALA A 421 14.08 -19.22 4.03
C ALA A 421 15.34 -19.57 4.84
N ALA A 422 16.36 -18.70 4.80
CA ALA A 422 17.53 -18.76 5.68
C ALA A 422 17.15 -18.52 7.15
#